data_AF-A0A509LG60-F1
#
_entry.id   AF-A0A509LG60-F1
#
_cell.length_a   1.000
_cell.length_b   1.000
_cell.length_c   1.000
_cell.angle_alpha   90.00
_cell.angle_beta   90.00
_cell.angle_gamma   90.00
#
_symmetry.space_group_name_H-M   'P 1'
#
loop_
_entity.id
_entity.type
_entity.pdbx_description
1 polymer ?
#
loop_
_entity_poly.entity_id
_entity_poly.type
_entity_poly.pdbx_seq_one_letter_code
_entity_poly.pdbx_strand_id
1 'polypeptide(L)' 'KGKGKVAQKIIELAKKHDIPIKDDPDLIEVLSSLDIDEEIPAEIYVAVAELLAFVYSINSKRYPK' A
#
# COMPACT_ATOMS: atom_id res chain seq x y z
N LYS A 1 -3.88 8.84 -0.49
CA LYS A 1 -3.46 9.21 -1.87
C LYS A 1 -2.52 10.42 -1.82
N GLY A 2 -1.51 10.52 -2.69
CA GLY A 2 -0.59 11.66 -2.74
C GLY A 2 0.31 11.66 -3.97
N LYS A 3 0.74 12.84 -4.44
CA LYS A 3 1.64 13.02 -5.59
C LYS A 3 2.72 14.08 -5.27
N GLY A 4 3.84 14.05 -6.00
CA GLY A 4 4.92 15.02 -5.85
C GLY A 4 5.39 15.18 -4.40
N LYS A 5 5.41 16.42 -3.90
CA LYS A 5 5.84 16.73 -2.52
C LYS A 5 5.04 16.02 -1.44
N VAL A 6 3.75 15.76 -1.69
CA VAL A 6 2.90 15.03 -0.73
C VAL A 6 3.32 13.56 -0.66
N ALA A 7 3.57 12.93 -1.81
CA ALA A 7 4.06 11.56 -1.86
C ALA A 7 5.42 11.40 -1.16
N GLN A 8 6.33 12.36 -1.37
CA GLN A 8 7.62 12.40 -0.67
C GLN A 8 7.44 12.44 0.85
N LYS A 9 6.56 13.31 1.34
CA LYS A 9 6.28 13.43 2.78
C LYS A 9 5.64 12.16 3.37
N ILE A 10 4.76 11.50 2.62
CA ILE A 10 4.17 10.20 3.01
C ILE A 10 5.27 9.15 3.17
N ILE A 11 6.18 9.05 2.18
CA ILE A 11 7.30 8.10 2.20
C ILE A 11 8.26 8.38 3.37
N GLU A 12 8.60 9.64 3.62
CA GLU A 12 9.45 10.03 4.75
C GLU A 12 8.84 9.63 6.09
N LEU A 13 7.55 9.89 6.28
CA LEU A 13 6.84 9.49 7.50
C LEU A 13 6.77 7.96 7.64
N ALA A 14 6.45 7.23 6.55
CA ALA A 14 6.43 5.78 6.57
C ALA A 14 7.77 5.19 7.01
N LYS A 15 8.89 5.69 6.47
CA LYS A 15 10.24 5.30 6.88
C LYS A 15 10.51 5.60 8.36
N LYS A 16 10.12 6.78 8.83
CA LYS A 16 10.31 7.18 10.24
C LYS A 16 9.57 6.28 11.24
N HIS A 17 8.46 5.68 10.80
CA HIS A 17 7.60 4.83 11.63
C HIS A 17 7.77 3.33 11.32
N ASP A 18 8.82 2.93 10.60
CA ASP A 18 9.08 1.54 10.21
C ASP A 18 7.90 0.85 9.50
N ILE A 19 7.12 1.64 8.74
CA ILE A 19 6.05 1.15 7.88
C ILE A 19 6.69 0.62 6.58
N PRO A 20 6.47 -0.66 6.22
CA PRO A 20 6.99 -1.22 4.98
C PRO A 20 6.49 -0.46 3.75
N ILE A 21 7.39 -0.25 2.79
CA ILE A 21 7.08 0.41 1.52
C ILE A 21 7.31 -0.61 0.41
N LYS A 22 6.29 -0.81 -0.43
CA LYS A 22 6.36 -1.60 -1.66
C LYS A 22 6.25 -0.66 -2.85
N ASP A 23 7.18 -0.78 -3.78
CA ASP A 23 7.14 -0.10 -5.07
C ASP A 23 6.57 -1.07 -6.10
N ASP A 24 5.41 -0.75 -6.65
CA ASP A 24 4.63 -1.61 -7.54
C ASP A 24 3.81 -0.71 -8.49
N PRO A 25 4.35 -0.40 -9.69
CA PRO A 25 3.73 0.53 -10.63
C PRO A 25 2.31 0.13 -11.04
N ASP A 26 2.06 -1.16 -11.25
CA ASP A 26 0.76 -1.68 -11.67
C ASP A 26 -0.28 -1.46 -10.57
N LEU A 27 0.09 -1.74 -9.31
CA LEU A 27 -0.77 -1.48 -8.16
C LEU A 27 -1.00 0.01 -7.94
N ILE A 28 0.01 0.85 -8.17
CA ILE A 28 -0.11 2.31 -8.08
C ILE A 28 -1.12 2.83 -9.10
N GLU A 29 -1.10 2.33 -10.34
CA GLU A 29 -2.04 2.76 -11.39
C GLU A 29 -3.48 2.47 -10.96
N VAL A 30 -3.76 1.24 -10.54
CA VAL A 30 -5.09 0.81 -10.11
C VAL A 30 -5.55 1.59 -8.87
N LEU A 31 -4.74 1.65 -7.82
CA LEU A 31 -5.13 2.32 -6.56
C LEU A 31 -5.18 3.85 -6.67
N SER A 32 -4.47 4.44 -7.64
CA SER A 32 -4.54 5.88 -7.90
C SER A 32 -5.85 6.31 -8.55
N SER A 33 -6.59 5.38 -9.17
CA SER A 33 -7.91 5.64 -9.74
C SER A 33 -8.97 5.86 -8.65
N LEU A 34 -8.79 5.25 -7.47
CA LEU A 34 -9.70 5.38 -6.33
C LEU A 34 -9.52 6.69 -5.59
N ASP A 35 -10.62 7.23 -5.07
CA ASP A 35 -10.58 8.39 -4.19
C ASP A 35 -10.44 8.00 -2.71
N ILE A 36 -10.03 8.97 -1.91
CA ILE A 36 -9.86 8.75 -0.47
C ILE A 36 -11.26 8.58 0.15
N ASP A 37 -11.38 7.65 1.08
CA ASP A 37 -12.63 7.29 1.77
C ASP A 37 -13.68 6.64 0.87
N GLU A 38 -13.31 6.30 -0.37
CA GLU A 38 -14.14 5.49 -1.27
C GLU A 38 -14.07 4.01 -0.88
N GLU A 39 -15.21 3.32 -0.96
CA GLU A 39 -15.23 1.86 -0.86
C GLU A 39 -14.50 1.25 -2.06
N ILE A 40 -13.80 0.14 -1.82
CA ILE A 40 -13.05 -0.54 -2.86
C ILE A 40 -14.06 -1.23 -3.81
N PRO A 41 -14.01 -0.99 -5.13
CA PRO A 41 -14.83 -1.70 -6.10
C PRO A 41 -14.45 -3.19 -6.19
N ALA A 42 -15.43 -4.04 -6.51
CA ALA A 42 -15.25 -5.49 -6.55
C ALA A 42 -14.21 -5.93 -7.58
N GLU A 43 -14.08 -5.19 -8.68
CA GLU A 43 -13.14 -5.42 -9.76
C GLU A 43 -11.68 -5.33 -9.31
N ILE A 44 -11.41 -4.62 -8.21
CA ILE A 44 -10.06 -4.33 -7.69
C ILE A 44 -9.72 -5.22 -6.48
N TYR A 45 -10.65 -6.06 -6.00
CA TYR A 45 -10.44 -6.90 -4.83
C TYR A 45 -9.22 -7.81 -4.92
N VAL A 46 -8.91 -8.34 -6.11
CA VAL A 46 -7.73 -9.20 -6.31
C VAL A 46 -6.44 -8.43 -6.00
N ALA A 47 -6.28 -7.22 -6.54
CA ALA A 47 -5.09 -6.40 -6.32
C ALA A 47 -4.91 -6.04 -4.83
N VAL A 48 -6.02 -5.75 -4.14
CA VAL A 48 -6.00 -5.45 -2.70
C VAL A 48 -5.70 -6.71 -1.87
N ALA A 49 -6.23 -7.86 -2.26
CA ALA A 49 -5.92 -9.13 -1.60
C ALA A 49 -4.44 -9.49 -1.72
N GLU A 50 -3.80 -9.25 -2.86
CA GLU A 50 -2.36 -9.42 -3.05
C GLU A 50 -1.54 -8.48 -2.14
N LEU A 51 -1.96 -7.22 -2.01
CA LEU A 51 -1.33 -6.26 -1.09
C LEU A 51 -1.44 -6.74 0.37
N LEU A 52 -2.63 -7.20 0.79
CA LEU A 52 -2.82 -7.74 2.13
C LEU A 52 -1.98 -9.00 2.36
N ALA A 53 -1.94 -9.92 1.40
CA ALA A 53 -1.11 -11.12 1.47
C ALA A 53 0.38 -10.77 1.64
N PHE A 54 0.87 -9.77 0.92
CA PHE A 54 2.22 -9.23 1.09
C PHE A 54 2.45 -8.70 2.51
N VAL A 55 1.55 -7.87 3.05
CA VAL A 55 1.65 -7.34 4.42
C VAL A 55 1.67 -8.48 5.46
N TYR A 56 0.79 -9.47 5.32
CA TYR A 56 0.76 -10.64 6.20
C TYR A 56 2.07 -11.44 6.12
N SER A 57 2.62 -11.62 4.91
CA SER A 57 3.89 -12.34 4.74
C SER A 57 5.06 -11.63 5.42
N ILE A 58 5.09 -10.30 5.42
CA ILE A 58 6.10 -9.51 6.12
C ILE A 58 5.92 -9.64 7.62
N ASN A 59 4.69 -9.49 8.12
CA ASN A 59 4.40 -9.60 9.55
C ASN A 59 4.74 -10.98 10.10
N SER A 60 4.42 -12.05 9.36
CA SER A 60 4.78 -13.43 9.74
C SER A 60 6.27 -13.69 9.72
N LYS A 61 7.05 -13.04 8.86
CA LYS A 61 8.52 -13.11 8.90
C LYS A 61 9.11 -12.27 10.04
N ARG A 62 8.40 -11.21 10.46
CA ARG A 62 8.80 -10.30 11.54
C ARG A 62 8.51 -10.87 12.94
N TYR A 63 7.59 -11.84 13.04
CA TYR A 63 7.32 -12.64 14.24
C TYR A 63 7.45 -14.14 13.91
N PRO A 64 8.65 -14.74 14.05
CA PRO A 64 8.72 -16.20 14.11
C PRO A 64 7.87 -16.67 15.29
N LYS A 65 7.02 -17.68 15.07
CA LYS A 65 6.31 -18.37 16.15
C LYS A 65 7.27 -18.95 17.16
#